data_AF-A0A212LUG9-F1
#
_entry.id   AF-A0A212LUG9-F1
#
_cell.length_a   1.000
_cell.length_b   1.000
_cell.length_c   1.000
_cell.angle_alpha   90.00
_cell.angle_beta   90.00
_cell.angle_gamma   90.00
#
_symmetry.space_group_name_H-M   'P 1'
#
loop_
_entity.id
_entity.type
_entity.pdbx_description
1 polymer ?
#
loop_
_entity_poly.entity_id
_entity_poly.type
_entity_poly.pdbx_seq_one_letter_code
_entity_poly.pdbx_strand_id
1 'polypeptide(L)'
;MRQLTPVEVLSLAKLLEMETNALTVAQASLMAISDEQLKTMTQAGIAATQARVAGLQQFVVENKITTAGYGLEKQTQVSGEVQ
;
A
#
# COMPACT_ATOMS: atom_id res chain seq x y z
N MET A 1 -8.98 18.69 7.64
CA MET A 1 -9.01 18.28 6.21
C MET A 1 -10.44 17.95 5.83
N ARG A 2 -10.77 18.01 4.54
CA ARG A 2 -12.07 17.54 4.01
C ARG A 2 -12.17 16.01 4.20
N GLN A 3 -13.39 15.48 4.42
CA GLN A 3 -13.61 14.03 4.35
C GLN A 3 -13.32 13.50 2.94
N LEU A 4 -12.51 12.44 2.87
CA LEU A 4 -12.26 11.71 1.63
C LEU A 4 -13.50 10.91 1.25
N THR A 5 -13.79 10.90 -0.05
CA THR A 5 -14.79 10.01 -0.64
C THR A 5 -14.30 8.55 -0.61
N PRO A 6 -15.20 7.56 -0.68
CA PRO A 6 -14.79 6.15 -0.75
C PRO A 6 -13.81 5.83 -1.89
N VAL A 7 -13.94 6.53 -3.03
CA VAL A 7 -13.04 6.37 -4.19
C VAL A 7 -11.64 6.91 -3.87
N GLU A 8 -11.54 8.05 -3.19
CA GLU A 8 -10.25 8.60 -2.75
C GLU A 8 -9.58 7.71 -1.70
N VAL A 9 -10.34 7.14 -0.76
CA VAL A 9 -9.83 6.16 0.22
C VAL A 9 -9.31 4.91 -0.47
N LEU A 10 -10.06 4.36 -1.43
CA LEU A 10 -9.61 3.21 -2.23
C LEU A 10 -8.33 3.54 -3.02
N SER A 11 -8.25 4.74 -3.59
CA SER A 11 -7.09 5.18 -4.36
C SER A 11 -5.85 5.32 -3.48
N LEU A 12 -6.03 5.85 -2.26
CA LEU A 12 -4.96 5.95 -1.25
C LEU A 12 -4.48 4.55 -0.80
N ALA A 13 -5.40 3.62 -0.58
CA ALA A 13 -5.06 2.24 -0.22
C ALA A 13 -4.24 1.56 -1.31
N LYS A 14 -4.67 1.68 -2.58
CA LYS A 14 -3.94 1.15 -3.74
C LYS A 14 -2.57 1.80 -3.91
N LEU A 15 -2.45 3.10 -3.66
CA LEU A 15 -1.17 3.81 -3.69
C LEU A 15 -0.20 3.24 -2.63
N LEU A 16 -0.69 3.07 -1.39
CA LEU A 16 0.11 2.53 -0.30
C LEU A 16 0.55 1.08 -0.55
N GLU A 17 -0.36 0.26 -1.10
CA GLU A 17 -0.06 -1.11 -1.53
C GLU A 17 1.03 -1.13 -2.61
N MET A 18 0.87 -0.30 -3.65
CA MET A 18 1.83 -0.20 -4.75
C MET A 18 3.21 0.22 -4.25
N GLU A 19 3.29 1.24 -3.39
CA GLU A 19 4.56 1.74 -2.85
C GLU A 19 5.24 0.67 -1.98
N THR A 20 4.46 -0.10 -1.21
CA THR A 20 4.97 -1.21 -0.39
C THR A 20 5.52 -2.33 -1.28
N ASN A 21 4.80 -2.71 -2.33
CA ASN A 21 5.25 -3.72 -3.30
C ASN A 21 6.53 -3.27 -4.03
N ALA A 22 6.58 -2.00 -4.45
CA ALA A 22 7.77 -1.41 -5.08
C ALA A 22 8.99 -1.43 -4.15
N LEU A 23 8.78 -1.13 -2.85
CA LEU A 23 9.83 -1.22 -1.84
C LEU A 23 10.38 -2.65 -1.73
N THR A 24 9.51 -3.66 -1.66
CA THR A 24 9.92 -5.07 -1.59
C THR A 24 10.73 -5.47 -2.82
N VAL A 25 10.29 -5.07 -4.02
CA VAL A 25 11.03 -5.35 -5.27
C VAL A 25 12.40 -4.65 -5.28
N ALA A 26 12.48 -3.39 -4.86
CA ALA A 26 13.73 -2.65 -4.81
C ALA A 26 14.72 -3.27 -3.81
N GLN A 27 14.25 -3.68 -2.64
CA GLN A 27 15.06 -4.37 -1.63
C GLN A 27 15.58 -5.73 -2.13
N ALA A 28 14.72 -6.53 -2.79
CA ALA A 28 15.13 -7.80 -3.38
C ALA A 28 16.15 -7.60 -4.50
N SER A 29 15.95 -6.56 -5.33
CA SER A 29 16.84 -6.24 -6.45
C SER A 29 18.22 -5.79 -6.00
N LEU A 30 18.34 -5.18 -4.81
CA LEU A 30 19.62 -4.69 -4.27
C LEU A 30 20.69 -5.79 -4.18
N MET A 31 20.28 -7.04 -3.93
CA MET A 31 21.20 -8.19 -3.83
C MET A 31 21.81 -8.59 -5.18
N ALA A 32 21.15 -8.24 -6.29
CA ALA A 32 21.60 -8.56 -7.64
C ALA A 32 22.50 -7.46 -8.25
N ILE A 33 22.61 -6.29 -7.60
CA ILE A 33 23.39 -5.15 -8.10
C ILE A 33 24.86 -5.29 -7.68
N SER A 34 25.75 -5.48 -8.65
CA SER A 34 27.21 -5.55 -8.42
C SER A 34 27.90 -4.20 -8.55
N ASP A 35 27.32 -3.25 -9.30
CA ASP A 35 27.88 -1.91 -9.44
C ASP A 35 27.64 -1.08 -8.16
N GLU A 36 28.71 -0.64 -7.51
CA GLU A 36 28.63 0.03 -6.20
C GLU A 36 27.96 1.41 -6.27
N GLN A 37 28.11 2.14 -7.38
CA GLN A 37 27.44 3.43 -7.53
C GLN A 37 25.93 3.23 -7.67
N LEU A 38 25.51 2.30 -8.52
CA LEU A 38 24.12 1.92 -8.70
C LEU A 38 23.51 1.37 -7.41
N LYS A 39 24.27 0.57 -6.65
CA LYS A 39 23.85 0.04 -5.35
C LYS A 39 23.59 1.15 -4.34
N THR A 40 24.50 2.12 -4.26
CA THR A 40 24.36 3.29 -3.38
C THR A 40 23.14 4.14 -3.76
N MET A 41 22.94 4.40 -5.06
CA MET A 41 21.76 5.10 -5.56
C MET A 41 20.47 4.33 -5.24
N THR A 42 20.49 3.01 -5.38
CA THR A 42 19.34 2.15 -5.07
C THR A 42 19.01 2.17 -3.58
N GLN A 43 20.01 2.14 -2.70
CA GLN A 43 19.81 2.29 -1.24
C GLN A 43 19.18 3.63 -0.87
N ALA A 44 19.63 4.73 -1.49
CA ALA A 44 19.00 6.04 -1.31
C ALA A 44 17.54 6.05 -1.79
N GLY A 45 17.27 5.42 -2.93
CA GLY A 45 15.90 5.25 -3.45
C GLY A 45 15.01 4.42 -2.53
N ILE A 46 15.53 3.33 -1.96
CA ILE A 46 14.85 2.49 -0.95
C ILE A 46 14.50 3.34 0.28
N ALA A 47 15.45 4.11 0.81
CA ALA A 47 15.23 4.98 1.97
C ALA A 47 14.14 6.03 1.70
N ALA A 48 14.16 6.66 0.52
CA ALA A 48 13.13 7.61 0.11
C ALA A 48 11.74 6.94 0.01
N THR A 49 11.68 5.73 -0.53
CA THR A 49 10.44 4.93 -0.64
C THR A 49 9.90 4.55 0.74
N GLN A 50 10.77 4.13 1.67
CA GLN A 50 10.40 3.86 3.07
C GLN A 50 9.81 5.10 3.74
N ALA A 51 10.42 6.27 3.54
CA ALA A 51 9.91 7.53 4.09
C ALA A 51 8.52 7.87 3.52
N ARG A 52 8.28 7.62 2.23
CA ARG A 52 6.94 7.81 1.61
C ARG A 52 5.90 6.85 2.19
N VAL A 53 6.22 5.56 2.32
CA VAL A 53 5.32 4.57 2.95
C VAL A 53 4.97 4.99 4.37
N ALA A 54 5.96 5.36 5.18
CA ALA A 54 5.74 5.81 6.55
C ALA A 54 4.87 7.07 6.61
N GLY A 55 5.13 8.06 5.75
CA GLY A 55 4.33 9.28 5.66
C GLY A 55 2.87 9.01 5.25
N LEU A 56 2.64 8.09 4.31
CA LEU A 56 1.29 7.68 3.90
C LEU A 56 0.55 6.94 5.02
N GLN A 57 1.23 6.05 5.75
CA GLN A 57 0.66 5.37 6.92
C GLN A 57 0.32 6.36 8.03
N GLN A 58 1.22 7.29 8.33
CA GLN A 58 0.99 8.35 9.31
C GLN A 58 -0.22 9.22 8.91
N PHE A 59 -0.31 9.60 7.64
CA PHE A 59 -1.45 10.35 7.11
C PHE A 59 -2.79 9.61 7.31
N VAL A 60 -2.82 8.30 7.06
CA VAL A 60 -4.00 7.46 7.30
C VAL A 60 -4.42 7.47 8.77
N VAL A 61 -3.46 7.31 9.68
CA VAL A 61 -3.69 7.29 11.13
C VAL A 61 -4.16 8.65 11.64
N GLU A 62 -3.46 9.72 11.30
CA GLU A 62 -3.77 11.09 11.75
C GLU A 62 -5.15 11.55 11.29
N ASN A 63 -5.57 11.15 10.09
CA ASN A 63 -6.84 11.55 9.53
C ASN A 63 -7.97 10.55 9.82
N LYS A 64 -7.72 9.52 10.64
CA LYS A 64 -8.69 8.46 10.98
C LYS A 64 -9.39 7.93 9.73
N ILE A 65 -8.62 7.72 8.67
CA ILE A 65 -9.12 7.11 7.44
C ILE A 65 -9.33 5.64 7.78
N THR A 66 -10.47 5.34 8.40
CA THR A 66 -10.87 3.97 8.67
C THR A 66 -11.02 3.28 7.33
N THR A 67 -10.42 2.09 7.21
CA THR A 67 -10.69 1.10 6.15
C THR A 67 -12.11 0.54 6.25
N ALA A 68 -13.07 1.37 6.69
CA ALA A 68 -14.48 1.05 6.77
C ALA A 68 -15.07 1.13 5.37
N GLY A 69 -15.12 -0.01 4.68
CA GLY A 69 -15.86 -0.09 3.42
C GLY A 69 -15.59 -1.25 2.49
N TYR A 70 -14.68 -2.18 2.79
CA TYR A 70 -14.58 -3.45 2.06
C TYR A 70 -14.65 -4.63 3.02
N GLY A 71 -15.73 -4.65 3.81
CA GLY A 71 -16.22 -5.88 4.40
C GLY A 71 -16.80 -6.74 3.27
N LEU A 72 -16.17 -7.89 3.04
CA LEU A 72 -16.68 -9.04 2.29
C LEU A 72 -17.90 -9.65 2.97
N GLU A 73 -18.86 -8.83 3.39
CA GLU A 73 -20.04 -9.31 4.10
C GLU A 73 -21.20 -9.46 3.12
N LYS A 74 -21.47 -10.73 2.81
CA LYS A 74 -22.66 -11.29 2.15
C LYS A 74 -22.58 -11.48 0.63
N GLN A 75 -21.58 -12.24 0.19
CA GLN A 75 -21.74 -13.19 -0.92
C GLN A 75 -21.65 -14.65 -0.43
N THR A 76 -22.35 -14.97 0.65
CA THR A 76 -22.57 -16.38 1.04
C THR A 76 -23.91 -16.51 1.76
N GLN A 77 -25.02 -16.48 1.02
CA GLN A 77 -26.30 -17.10 1.38
C GLN A 77 -27.33 -16.93 0.23
N VAL A 78 -26.95 -17.33 -0.99
CA VAL A 78 -27.94 -17.65 -2.05
C VAL A 78 -27.42 -18.88 -2.79
N SER A 79 -27.36 -20.02 -2.10
CA SER A 79 -27.38 -21.35 -2.74
C SER A 79 -27.57 -22.43 -1.67
N GLY A 80 -28.67 -23.17 -1.77
CA GLY A 80 -29.07 -24.25 -0.86
C GLY A 80 -30.34 -23.88 -0.09
N GLU A 81 -31.51 -24.48 -0.30
CA GLU A 81 -31.88 -25.66 -1.06
C GLU A 81 -33.32 -25.50 -1.52
N VAL A 82 -33.59 -26.03 -2.71
CA VAL A 82 -34.92 -26.35 -3.20
C VAL A 82 -35.41 -27.55 -2.38
N GLN A 83 -36.51 -27.39 -1.66
CA GLN A 83 -37.42 -28.49 -1.30
C GLN A 83 -38.84 -28.07 -1.64
#